data_AF-A0AAJ0BAE1-F1
#
_entry.id   AF-A0AAJ0BAE1-F1
#
_cell.length_a   1.000
_cell.length_b   1.000
_cell.length_c   1.000
_cell.angle_alpha   90.00
_cell.angle_beta   90.00
_cell.angle_gamma   90.00
#
_symmetry.space_group_name_H-M   'P 1'
#
loop_
_entity.id
_entity.type
_entity.pdbx_description
1 polymer ?
#
loop_
_entity_poly.entity_id
_entity_poly.type
_entity_poly.pdbx_seq_one_letter_code
_entity_poly.pdbx_strand_id
1 'polypeptide(L)'
;MRSHKVSRYRADNAAIKARITTRTIKSRTNSISTYSRPAKDKTRKSIPKGKKEKKTTMSHGISILGNIWIAPEKVDEFFRHFKPIYDLVVAEPECRFFEIYKDLEDPGHISWVEDFDATEEWLREVQLKKKYYDSYLTATKDMQLRPRDIRIVKPLGPPFLTSKHEVKA
;
A
#
# COMPACT_ATOMS: atom_id res chain seq x y z
N MET A 1 -12.41 -3.88 38.43
CA MET A 1 -11.46 -2.81 38.01
C MET A 1 -11.24 -2.80 36.47
N ARG A 2 -12.32 -2.62 35.67
CA ARG A 2 -12.28 -2.80 34.19
C ARG A 2 -12.47 -1.51 33.36
N SER A 3 -12.43 -0.33 33.98
CA SER A 3 -12.87 0.92 33.33
C SER A 3 -11.73 1.82 32.81
N HIS A 4 -10.46 1.62 33.21
CA HIS A 4 -9.41 2.62 32.96
C HIS A 4 -8.58 2.45 31.67
N LYS A 5 -8.61 1.28 31.00
CA LYS A 5 -7.78 1.05 29.79
C LYS A 5 -8.42 1.50 28.47
N VAL A 6 -9.75 1.47 28.37
CA VAL A 6 -10.47 1.87 27.12
C VAL A 6 -10.46 3.39 26.92
N SER A 7 -10.31 4.16 28.00
CA SER A 7 -10.28 5.64 27.97
C SER A 7 -9.05 6.22 27.27
N ARG A 8 -7.87 5.59 27.41
CA ARG A 8 -6.62 6.11 26.84
C ARG A 8 -6.58 6.02 25.31
N TYR A 9 -7.17 4.99 24.71
CA TYR A 9 -7.18 4.79 23.26
C TYR A 9 -7.96 5.87 22.46
N ARG A 10 -8.91 6.55 23.12
CA ARG A 10 -9.67 7.66 22.50
C ARG A 10 -8.97 9.02 22.63
N ALA A 11 -8.16 9.22 23.66
CA ALA A 11 -7.48 10.50 23.90
C ALA A 11 -6.30 10.74 22.94
N ASP A 12 -5.54 9.69 22.63
CA ASP A 12 -4.33 9.82 21.81
C ASP A 12 -4.63 10.14 20.33
N ASN A 13 -5.81 9.74 19.84
CA ASN A 13 -6.26 10.01 18.46
C ASN A 13 -6.73 11.47 18.24
N ALA A 14 -7.10 12.20 19.29
CA ALA A 14 -7.48 13.61 19.18
C ALA A 14 -6.25 14.53 19.05
N ALA A 15 -5.15 14.19 19.74
CA ALA A 15 -3.91 14.99 19.72
C ALA A 15 -3.19 14.94 18.36
N ILE A 16 -3.28 13.83 17.64
CA ILE A 16 -2.67 13.68 16.30
C ILE A 16 -3.42 14.51 15.25
N LYS A 17 -4.76 14.63 15.35
CA LYS A 17 -5.57 15.47 14.45
C LYS A 17 -5.37 16.97 14.65
N ALA A 18 -5.00 17.41 15.86
CA ALA A 18 -4.75 18.83 16.13
C ALA A 18 -3.40 19.33 15.58
N ARG A 19 -2.44 18.42 15.34
CA ARG A 19 -1.06 18.79 14.94
C ARG A 19 -0.86 18.92 13.41
N ILE A 20 -1.84 18.50 12.62
CA ILE A 20 -1.78 18.52 11.14
C ILE A 20 -2.43 19.79 10.56
N THR A 21 -3.22 20.55 11.33
CA THR A 21 -4.09 21.63 10.80
C THR A 21 -3.46 23.03 10.81
N THR A 22 -2.20 23.23 11.21
CA THR A 22 -1.61 24.58 11.38
C THR A 22 -0.32 24.86 10.59
N ARG A 23 -0.08 24.18 9.46
CA ARG A 23 0.94 24.65 8.48
C ARG A 23 0.31 25.44 7.34
N THR A 24 -0.01 26.69 7.64
CA THR A 24 -0.21 27.75 6.63
C THR A 24 1.11 28.01 5.92
N ILE A 25 1.25 27.52 4.68
CA ILE A 25 2.39 27.86 3.83
C ILE A 25 2.10 29.21 3.17
N LYS A 26 2.80 30.27 3.64
CA LYS A 26 2.90 31.56 2.96
C LYS A 26 3.53 31.34 1.58
N SER A 27 2.80 31.67 0.51
CA SER A 27 3.33 31.77 -0.84
C SER A 27 4.35 32.91 -0.91
N ARG A 28 5.60 32.57 -1.22
CA ARG A 28 6.64 33.53 -1.58
C ARG A 28 6.69 33.63 -3.10
N THR A 29 6.35 34.80 -3.60
CA THR A 29 6.52 35.24 -4.98
C THR A 29 8.00 35.29 -5.32
N ASN A 30 8.40 34.60 -6.41
CA ASN A 30 9.69 34.83 -7.04
C ASN A 30 9.48 35.47 -8.40
N SER A 31 10.26 36.52 -8.62
CA SER A 31 10.26 37.45 -9.73
C SER A 31 10.55 36.76 -11.06
N ILE A 32 9.81 37.20 -12.07
CA ILE A 32 10.06 36.88 -13.47
C ILE A 32 11.28 37.70 -13.92
N SER A 33 12.39 37.02 -14.15
CA SER A 33 13.54 37.57 -14.87
C SER A 33 13.22 37.57 -16.37
N THR A 34 13.22 38.75 -16.98
CA THR A 34 12.91 39.00 -18.38
C THR A 34 14.07 38.60 -19.29
N TYR A 35 13.98 37.41 -19.89
CA TYR A 35 14.86 37.03 -20.99
C TYR A 35 14.33 37.62 -22.31
N SER A 36 15.11 38.53 -22.89
CA SER A 36 14.82 39.16 -24.19
C SER A 36 14.95 38.14 -25.34
N ARG A 37 13.95 38.11 -26.25
CA ARG A 37 13.97 37.32 -27.49
C ARG A 37 14.82 38.02 -28.55
N PRO A 38 15.76 37.34 -29.23
CA PRO A 38 16.22 37.77 -30.55
C PRO A 38 15.24 37.30 -31.65
N ALA A 39 15.30 37.99 -32.78
CA ALA A 39 14.33 38.01 -33.86
C ALA A 39 14.15 36.69 -34.63
N LYS A 40 13.02 36.63 -35.35
CA LYS A 40 12.51 35.52 -36.16
C LYS A 40 13.49 35.12 -37.26
N ASP A 41 13.98 33.89 -37.25
CA ASP A 41 14.49 33.21 -38.44
C ASP A 41 13.37 32.32 -39.01
N LYS A 42 12.95 32.63 -40.23
CA LYS A 42 11.90 31.95 -40.99
C LYS A 42 12.54 30.96 -41.96
N THR A 43 13.05 29.83 -41.49
CA THR A 43 13.21 28.65 -42.34
C THR A 43 13.26 27.36 -41.51
N ARG A 44 12.14 26.64 -41.36
CA ARG A 44 12.20 25.22 -41.02
C ARG A 44 11.15 24.44 -41.79
N LYS A 45 11.66 23.62 -42.71
CA LYS A 45 10.96 22.65 -43.56
C LYS A 45 10.09 21.72 -42.70
N SER A 46 8.95 21.34 -43.26
CA SER A 46 7.97 20.41 -42.70
C SER A 46 8.61 19.10 -42.22
N ILE A 47 8.36 18.75 -40.95
CA ILE A 47 8.72 17.46 -40.36
C ILE A 47 7.62 16.45 -40.76
N PRO A 48 7.96 15.23 -41.22
CA PRO A 48 6.96 14.22 -41.55
C PRO A 48 6.22 13.77 -40.27
N LYS A 49 4.90 13.54 -40.38
CA LYS A 49 4.07 13.00 -39.30
C LYS A 49 4.59 11.62 -38.86
N GLY A 50 5.33 11.60 -37.76
CA GLY A 50 5.75 10.38 -37.08
C GLY A 50 4.55 9.61 -36.54
N LYS A 51 4.58 8.29 -36.72
CA LYS A 51 3.61 7.32 -36.19
C LYS A 51 3.46 7.57 -34.67
N LYS A 52 2.22 7.64 -34.19
CA LYS A 52 1.93 7.67 -32.74
C LYS A 52 2.50 6.40 -32.12
N GLU A 53 3.65 6.49 -31.45
CA GLU A 53 4.08 5.47 -30.51
C GLU A 53 2.93 5.25 -29.52
N LYS A 54 2.37 4.04 -29.52
CA LYS A 54 1.53 3.60 -28.43
C LYS A 54 2.43 3.59 -27.21
N LYS A 55 2.27 4.61 -26.36
CA LYS A 55 2.87 4.65 -25.03
C LYS A 55 2.26 3.48 -24.26
N THR A 56 2.93 2.33 -24.25
CA THR A 56 2.59 1.19 -23.41
C THR A 56 2.80 1.66 -21.98
N THR A 57 1.74 2.16 -21.35
CA THR A 57 1.71 2.36 -19.92
C THR A 57 1.75 0.97 -19.30
N MET A 58 2.92 0.55 -18.84
CA MET A 58 3.02 -0.59 -17.94
C MET A 58 2.02 -0.34 -16.81
N SER A 59 0.99 -1.18 -16.71
CA SER A 59 0.11 -1.14 -15.56
C SER A 59 0.95 -1.61 -14.38
N HIS A 60 1.38 -0.66 -13.55
CA HIS A 60 1.77 -0.96 -12.18
C HIS A 60 0.54 -1.63 -11.58
N GLY A 61 0.65 -2.91 -11.21
CA GLY A 61 -0.47 -3.73 -10.74
C GLY A 61 -1.15 -3.15 -9.48
N ILE A 62 -1.39 -3.99 -8.48
CA ILE A 62 -2.05 -3.54 -7.25
C ILE A 62 -1.29 -4.04 -6.04
N SER A 63 -1.44 -3.30 -4.93
CA SER A 63 -0.97 -3.77 -3.63
C SER A 63 -2.10 -3.73 -2.60
N ILE A 64 -2.07 -4.67 -1.67
CA ILE A 64 -2.93 -4.72 -0.50
C ILE A 64 -2.09 -4.38 0.72
N LEU A 65 -2.54 -3.41 1.51
CA LEU A 65 -2.01 -3.12 2.83
C LEU A 65 -3.02 -3.62 3.86
N GLY A 66 -2.67 -4.68 4.57
CA GLY A 66 -3.53 -5.30 5.56
C GLY A 66 -3.06 -5.04 6.98
N ASN A 67 -3.99 -4.80 7.89
CA ASN A 67 -3.76 -4.77 9.32
C ASN A 67 -4.82 -5.57 10.07
N ILE A 68 -4.38 -6.27 11.11
CA ILE A 68 -5.21 -7.04 12.02
C ILE A 68 -4.71 -6.90 13.46
N TRP A 69 -5.64 -6.99 14.41
CA TRP A 69 -5.35 -6.91 15.84
C TRP A 69 -5.88 -8.16 16.52
N ILE A 70 -4.96 -8.94 17.06
CA ILE A 70 -5.19 -10.21 17.72
C ILE A 70 -4.74 -10.08 19.17
N ALA A 71 -5.41 -10.77 20.10
CA ALA A 71 -4.91 -10.85 21.48
C ALA A 71 -3.49 -11.45 21.47
N PRO A 72 -2.49 -10.86 22.14
CA PRO A 72 -1.09 -11.30 22.05
C PRO A 72 -0.90 -12.81 22.30
N GLU A 73 -1.67 -13.39 23.21
CA GLU A 73 -1.67 -14.82 23.55
C GLU A 73 -2.21 -15.74 22.44
N LYS A 74 -2.89 -15.20 21.42
CA LYS A 74 -3.44 -15.94 20.27
C LYS A 74 -2.66 -15.74 18.98
N VAL A 75 -1.57 -14.95 19.00
CA VAL A 75 -0.80 -14.63 17.78
C VAL A 75 -0.21 -15.88 17.13
N ASP A 76 0.36 -16.79 17.92
CA ASP A 76 0.92 -18.04 17.39
C ASP A 76 -0.16 -18.93 16.78
N GLU A 77 -1.34 -18.99 17.42
CA GLU A 77 -2.50 -19.69 16.90
C GLU A 77 -2.99 -19.09 15.58
N PHE A 78 -3.07 -17.76 15.49
CA PHE A 78 -3.38 -17.06 14.26
C PHE A 78 -2.41 -17.46 13.14
N PHE A 79 -1.11 -17.48 13.40
CA PHE A 79 -0.12 -17.86 12.39
C PHE A 79 -0.22 -19.31 11.93
N ARG A 80 -0.67 -20.25 12.78
CA ARG A 80 -0.97 -21.63 12.36
C ARG A 80 -2.07 -21.69 11.29
N HIS A 81 -3.06 -20.80 11.37
CA HIS A 81 -4.11 -20.69 10.36
C HIS A 81 -3.72 -19.81 9.17
N PHE A 82 -2.89 -18.79 9.39
CA PHE A 82 -2.48 -17.84 8.35
C PHE A 82 -1.42 -18.44 7.42
N LYS A 83 -0.46 -19.20 7.94
CA LYS A 83 0.67 -19.73 7.16
C LYS A 83 0.24 -20.56 5.93
N PRO A 84 -0.75 -21.47 6.01
CA PRO A 84 -1.24 -22.16 4.82
C PRO A 84 -1.79 -21.23 3.75
N ILE A 85 -2.47 -20.14 4.15
CA ILE A 85 -2.99 -19.15 3.22
C ILE A 85 -1.86 -18.34 2.60
N TYR A 86 -0.90 -17.91 3.42
CA TYR A 86 0.30 -17.25 2.95
C TYR A 86 1.00 -18.09 1.87
N ASP A 87 1.21 -19.38 2.14
CA ASP A 87 1.88 -20.30 1.20
C ASP A 87 1.12 -20.45 -0.13
N LEU A 88 -0.21 -20.45 -0.08
CA LEU A 88 -1.04 -20.48 -1.29
C LEU A 88 -0.95 -19.17 -2.06
N VAL A 89 -1.00 -18.02 -1.38
CA VAL A 89 -0.96 -16.69 -2.04
C VAL A 89 0.41 -16.44 -2.68
N VAL A 90 1.51 -16.74 -2.00
CA VAL A 90 2.85 -16.53 -2.58
C VAL A 90 3.18 -17.49 -3.72
N ALA A 91 2.44 -18.60 -3.84
CA ALA A 91 2.55 -19.51 -4.97
C ALA A 91 1.74 -19.05 -6.20
N GLU A 92 0.88 -18.05 -6.06
CA GLU A 92 0.14 -17.48 -7.20
C GLU A 92 1.10 -16.78 -8.16
N PRO A 93 1.00 -17.02 -9.47
CA PRO A 93 1.90 -16.41 -10.46
C PRO A 93 1.77 -14.88 -10.52
N GLU A 94 0.61 -14.34 -10.12
CA GLU A 94 0.40 -12.90 -10.02
C GLU A 94 1.05 -12.30 -8.76
N CYS A 95 1.35 -13.08 -7.71
CA CYS A 95 1.94 -12.55 -6.48
C CYS A 95 3.42 -12.22 -6.71
N ARG A 96 3.77 -10.93 -6.61
CA ARG A 96 5.15 -10.44 -6.77
C ARG A 96 5.88 -10.35 -5.45
N PHE A 97 5.15 -10.07 -4.37
CA PHE A 97 5.71 -9.80 -3.06
C PHE A 97 4.65 -9.99 -1.98
N PHE A 98 5.02 -10.65 -0.88
CA PHE A 98 4.19 -10.76 0.31
C PHE A 98 5.10 -10.73 1.55
N GLU A 99 5.03 -9.64 2.30
CA GLU A 99 5.77 -9.49 3.55
C GLU A 99 4.82 -9.21 4.72
N ILE A 100 5.14 -9.80 5.87
CA ILE A 100 4.39 -9.70 7.11
C ILE A 100 5.26 -8.98 8.13
N TYR A 101 4.65 -8.08 8.90
CA TYR A 101 5.27 -7.30 9.94
C TYR A 101 4.53 -7.53 11.25
N LYS A 102 5.29 -7.55 12.34
CA LYS A 102 4.78 -7.48 13.70
C LYS A 102 5.12 -6.10 14.24
N ASP A 103 4.15 -5.44 14.85
CA ASP A 103 4.40 -4.17 15.52
C ASP A 103 5.30 -4.38 16.75
N LEU A 104 6.24 -3.47 16.95
CA LEU A 104 7.24 -3.55 18.03
C LEU A 104 6.64 -3.17 19.39
N GLU A 105 5.61 -2.33 19.40
CA GLU A 105 4.98 -1.79 20.60
C GLU A 105 3.66 -2.51 20.92
N ASP A 106 2.99 -3.06 19.91
CA ASP A 106 1.78 -3.87 20.05
C ASP A 106 1.98 -5.27 19.45
N PRO A 107 2.45 -6.27 20.22
CA PRO A 107 2.70 -7.62 19.71
C PRO A 107 1.47 -8.31 19.10
N GLY A 108 0.26 -7.81 19.36
CA GLY A 108 -0.99 -8.30 18.77
C GLY A 108 -1.35 -7.62 17.43
N HIS A 109 -0.67 -6.53 17.07
CA HIS A 109 -0.83 -5.84 15.81
C HIS A 109 0.09 -6.46 14.75
N ILE A 110 -0.56 -7.05 13.74
CA ILE A 110 0.11 -7.67 12.60
C ILE A 110 -0.30 -6.89 11.36
N SER A 111 0.70 -6.51 10.58
CA SER A 111 0.53 -5.81 9.31
C SER A 111 1.12 -6.64 8.19
N TRP A 112 0.64 -6.46 6.97
CA TRP A 112 1.28 -7.08 5.82
C TRP A 112 1.08 -6.26 4.56
N VAL A 113 1.98 -6.48 3.60
CA VAL A 113 1.88 -5.97 2.24
C VAL A 113 1.86 -7.16 1.30
N GLU A 114 0.84 -7.21 0.45
CA GLU A 114 0.75 -8.12 -0.68
C GLU A 114 0.80 -7.28 -1.95
N ASP A 115 1.54 -7.70 -2.96
CA ASP A 115 1.65 -6.97 -4.21
C ASP A 115 1.51 -7.94 -5.39
N PHE A 116 0.66 -7.57 -6.34
CA PHE A 116 0.25 -8.42 -7.44
C PHE A 116 0.46 -7.75 -8.81
N ASP A 117 0.89 -8.53 -9.79
CA ASP A 117 0.88 -8.16 -11.20
C ASP A 117 -0.51 -8.36 -11.83
N ALA A 118 -1.51 -7.69 -11.26
CA ALA A 118 -2.90 -7.86 -11.64
C ALA A 118 -3.70 -6.54 -11.51
N THR A 119 -4.93 -6.53 -12.03
CA THR A 119 -5.84 -5.38 -11.89
C THR A 119 -6.69 -5.48 -10.62
N GLU A 120 -7.32 -4.37 -10.24
CA GLU A 120 -8.28 -4.36 -9.13
C GLU A 120 -9.49 -5.29 -9.40
N GLU A 121 -9.95 -5.35 -10.65
CA GLU A 121 -11.05 -6.23 -11.05
C GLU A 121 -10.68 -7.70 -10.86
N TRP A 122 -9.46 -8.10 -11.26
CA TRP A 122 -8.96 -9.45 -11.01
C TRP A 122 -8.94 -9.77 -9.51
N LEU A 123 -8.48 -8.83 -8.67
CA LEU A 123 -8.47 -9.03 -7.22
C LEU A 123 -9.88 -9.30 -6.68
N ARG A 124 -10.86 -8.48 -7.07
CA ARG A 124 -12.25 -8.57 -6.57
C ARG A 124 -12.97 -9.80 -7.09
N GLU A 125 -12.76 -10.15 -8.35
CA GLU A 125 -13.52 -11.19 -9.04
C GLU A 125 -12.87 -12.57 -8.96
N VAL A 126 -11.55 -12.63 -8.76
CA VAL A 126 -10.79 -13.89 -8.71
C VAL A 126 -10.23 -14.10 -7.32
N GLN A 127 -9.27 -13.27 -6.90
CA GLN A 127 -8.47 -13.54 -5.70
C GLN A 127 -9.33 -13.58 -4.43
N LEU A 128 -10.13 -12.55 -4.16
CA LEU A 128 -10.94 -12.47 -2.94
C LEU A 128 -12.06 -13.52 -2.88
N LYS A 129 -12.37 -14.20 -4.00
CA LYS A 129 -13.39 -15.26 -4.08
C LYS A 129 -12.81 -16.67 -3.99
N LYS A 130 -11.49 -16.82 -3.88
CA LYS A 130 -10.87 -18.14 -3.82
C LYS A 130 -11.28 -18.87 -2.54
N LYS A 131 -11.79 -20.09 -2.70
CA LYS A 131 -12.34 -20.91 -1.61
C LYS A 131 -11.34 -21.26 -0.52
N TYR A 132 -10.04 -21.24 -0.83
CA TYR A 132 -9.03 -21.58 0.17
C TYR A 132 -9.02 -20.60 1.36
N TYR A 133 -9.60 -19.41 1.24
CA TYR A 133 -9.73 -18.48 2.36
C TYR A 133 -10.76 -18.93 3.40
N ASP A 134 -11.76 -19.74 3.04
CA ASP A 134 -12.94 -20.00 3.88
C ASP A 134 -12.56 -20.59 5.26
N SER A 135 -11.68 -21.59 5.27
CA SER A 135 -11.24 -22.25 6.50
C SER A 135 -10.47 -21.31 7.42
N TYR A 136 -9.57 -20.50 6.85
CA TYR A 136 -8.81 -19.50 7.61
C TYR A 136 -9.71 -18.38 8.15
N LEU A 137 -10.60 -17.84 7.31
CA LEU A 137 -11.51 -16.77 7.71
C LEU A 137 -12.44 -17.24 8.83
N THR A 138 -12.92 -18.47 8.76
CA THR A 138 -13.76 -19.08 9.79
C THR A 138 -12.98 -19.26 11.09
N ALA A 139 -11.79 -19.86 11.03
CA ALA A 139 -10.96 -20.13 12.21
C ALA A 139 -10.49 -18.85 12.92
N THR A 140 -10.23 -17.77 12.17
CA THR A 140 -9.64 -16.53 12.71
C THR A 140 -10.66 -15.40 12.93
N LYS A 141 -11.95 -15.64 12.64
CA LYS A 141 -12.99 -14.62 12.80
C LYS A 141 -13.06 -14.07 14.22
N ASP A 142 -13.10 -14.97 15.20
CA ASP A 142 -13.30 -14.63 16.61
C ASP A 142 -11.99 -14.29 17.34
N MET A 143 -10.85 -14.33 16.65
CA MET A 143 -9.56 -13.91 17.17
C MET A 143 -9.35 -12.39 17.06
N GLN A 144 -10.13 -11.73 16.19
CA GLN A 144 -9.98 -10.32 15.88
C GLN A 144 -10.58 -9.43 16.96
N LEU A 145 -9.75 -8.56 17.53
CA LEU A 145 -10.17 -7.58 18.52
C LEU A 145 -10.97 -6.43 17.91
N ARG A 146 -10.79 -6.19 16.60
CA ARG A 146 -11.51 -5.20 15.81
C ARG A 146 -11.51 -5.59 14.33
N PRO A 147 -12.37 -4.98 13.50
CA PRO A 147 -12.39 -5.25 12.06
C PRO A 147 -11.01 -5.07 11.41
N ARG A 148 -10.68 -5.92 10.44
CA ARG A 148 -9.47 -5.78 9.62
C ARG A 148 -9.50 -4.45 8.87
N ASP A 149 -8.34 -3.82 8.79
CA ASP A 149 -8.14 -2.67 7.91
C ASP A 149 -7.42 -3.16 6.66
N ILE A 150 -8.14 -3.22 5.54
CA ILE A 150 -7.63 -3.66 4.25
C ILE A 150 -7.72 -2.50 3.28
N ARG A 151 -6.58 -2.09 2.72
CA ARG A 151 -6.49 -1.03 1.72
C ARG A 151 -5.94 -1.58 0.42
N ILE A 152 -6.71 -1.46 -0.65
CA ILE A 152 -6.26 -1.73 -2.01
C ILE A 152 -5.67 -0.42 -2.55
N VAL A 153 -4.40 -0.45 -2.92
CA VAL A 153 -3.66 0.73 -3.35
C VAL A 153 -2.98 0.48 -4.68
N LYS A 154 -2.78 1.56 -5.44
CA LYS A 154 -2.01 1.53 -6.69
C LYS A 154 -0.56 1.95 -6.41
N PRO A 155 0.43 1.08 -6.64
CA PRO A 155 1.83 1.47 -6.53
C PRO A 155 2.16 2.54 -7.57
N LEU A 156 2.94 3.55 -7.17
CA LEU A 156 3.33 4.65 -8.06
C LEU A 156 4.42 4.24 -9.07
N GLY A 157 5.18 3.18 -8.78
CA GLY A 157 6.30 2.74 -9.60
C GLY A 157 7.47 3.73 -9.61
N PRO A 158 8.43 3.57 -10.54
CA PRO A 158 9.52 4.53 -10.72
C PRO A 158 8.98 5.96 -10.97
N PRO A 159 9.59 7.01 -10.39
CA PRO A 159 10.87 7.01 -9.67
C PRO A 159 10.76 6.67 -8.18
N PHE A 160 9.56 6.36 -7.67
CA PHE A 160 9.31 6.11 -6.24
C PHE A 160 9.37 4.63 -5.85
N LEU A 161 9.87 3.79 -6.75
CA LEU A 161 10.13 2.37 -6.52
C LEU A 161 11.62 2.11 -6.68
N THR A 162 12.24 1.51 -5.68
CA THR A 162 13.62 1.03 -5.72
C THR A 162 13.68 -0.25 -4.90
N SER A 163 14.14 -1.34 -5.52
CA SER A 163 14.51 -2.56 -4.81
C SER A 163 16.03 -2.66 -4.76
N LYS A 164 16.57 -3.00 -3.59
CA LYS A 164 17.95 -3.46 -3.45
C LYS A 164 17.87 -4.95 -3.15
N HIS A 165 18.40 -5.78 -4.02
CA HIS A 165 18.58 -7.18 -3.69
C HIS A 165 19.71 -7.28 -2.67
N GLU A 166 19.48 -8.02 -1.58
CA GLU A 166 20.56 -8.40 -0.69
C GLU A 166 21.47 -9.39 -1.43
N VAL A 167 22.76 -9.05 -1.55
CA VAL A 167 23.80 -10.03 -1.83
C VAL A 167 23.98 -10.80 -0.53
N LYS A 168 23.55 -12.06 -0.49
CA LYS A 168 23.77 -12.92 0.69
C LYS A 168 25.27 -12.87 1.05
N ALA A 169 25.55 -12.53 2.32
CA ALA A 169 26.85 -12.77 2.94
C ALA A 169 27.04 -14.27 3.22
#